data_AF-A0A2A7HTL0-F1
#
_entry.id   AF-A0A2A7HTL0-F1
#
_cell.length_a   1.000
_cell.length_b   1.000
_cell.length_c   1.000
_cell.angle_alpha   90.00
_cell.angle_beta   90.00
_cell.angle_gamma   90.00
#
_symmetry.space_group_name_H-M   'P 1'
#
loop_
_entity.id
_entity.type
_entity.pdbx_description
1 polymer ?
#
loop_
_entity_poly.entity_id
_entity_poly.type
_entity_poly.pdbx_seq_one_letter_code
_entity_poly.pdbx_strand_id
1 'polypeptide(L)'
;MIFLFAIYFVFIMTLLITFLLSKKSYKRPFIKDIPALILFILAFIPSVIFVFNNGMGELMIAIFLGSAAIANFFLLLALKVVRMIVAKGK
;
A
#
# COMPACT_ATOMS: atom_id res chain seq x y z
N MET A 1 4.87 11.34 -19.41
CA MET A 1 3.67 11.82 -18.66
C MET A 1 2.71 10.69 -18.31
N ILE A 2 2.32 9.84 -19.27
CA ILE A 2 1.35 8.74 -19.04
C ILE A 2 1.79 7.78 -17.93
N PHE A 3 3.08 7.43 -17.88
CA PHE A 3 3.64 6.56 -16.85
C PHE A 3 3.49 7.13 -15.43
N LEU A 4 3.82 8.42 -15.25
CA LEU A 4 3.68 9.12 -13.97
C LEU A 4 2.21 9.17 -13.54
N PHE A 5 1.30 9.43 -14.50
CA PHE A 5 -0.14 9.46 -14.26
C PHE A 5 -0.68 8.11 -13.81
N ALA A 6 -0.28 7.02 -14.48
CA ALA A 6 -0.65 5.66 -14.10
C ALA A 6 -0.17 5.32 -12.67
N ILE A 7 1.05 5.73 -12.34
CA ILE A 7 1.66 5.53 -11.02
C ILE A 7 0.89 6.26 -9.90
N TYR A 8 0.56 7.54 -10.10
CA TYR A 8 -0.26 8.30 -9.14
C TYR A 8 -1.66 7.72 -8.97
N PHE A 9 -2.28 7.28 -10.07
CA PHE A 9 -3.60 6.66 -10.04
C PHE A 9 -3.57 5.35 -9.23
N VAL A 10 -2.53 4.53 -9.40
CA VAL A 10 -2.35 3.28 -8.62
C VAL A 10 -2.26 3.54 -7.12
N PHE A 11 -1.60 4.61 -6.69
CA PHE A 11 -1.51 4.98 -5.26
C PHE A 11 -2.89 5.30 -4.66
N ILE A 12 -3.68 6.15 -5.33
CA ILE A 12 -5.01 6.52 -4.83
C ILE A 12 -5.94 5.29 -4.83
N MET A 13 -5.90 4.49 -5.90
CA MET A 13 -6.75 3.31 -6.03
C MET A 13 -6.42 2.23 -4.99
N THR A 14 -5.14 2.02 -4.69
CA THR A 14 -4.75 1.05 -3.65
C THR A 14 -5.21 1.48 -2.26
N LEU A 15 -5.07 2.76 -1.90
CA LEU A 15 -5.62 3.27 -0.63
C LEU A 15 -7.14 3.10 -0.54
N LEU A 16 -7.86 3.41 -1.62
CA LEU A 16 -9.31 3.25 -1.68
C LEU A 16 -9.72 1.78 -1.51
N ILE A 17 -9.05 0.86 -2.23
CA ILE A 17 -9.31 -0.58 -2.13
C ILE A 17 -9.03 -1.08 -0.70
N THR A 18 -7.90 -0.68 -0.10
CA THR A 18 -7.55 -1.03 1.28
C THR A 18 -8.61 -0.56 2.28
N PHE A 19 -9.12 0.67 2.11
CA PHE A 19 -10.20 1.19 2.95
C PHE A 19 -11.49 0.38 2.80
N LEU A 20 -11.91 0.11 1.55
CA LEU A 20 -13.13 -0.66 1.26
C LEU A 20 -13.04 -2.11 1.77
N LEU A 21 -11.91 -2.77 1.53
CA LEU A 21 -11.65 -4.12 2.01
C LEU A 21 -11.62 -4.17 3.54
N SER A 22 -11.02 -3.16 4.18
CA SER A 22 -11.03 -3.06 5.63
C SER A 22 -12.47 -3.04 6.16
N LYS A 23 -13.37 -2.22 5.59
CA LYS A 23 -14.79 -2.12 6.01
C LYS A 23 -15.54 -3.45 5.87
N LYS A 24 -15.29 -4.22 4.81
CA LYS A 24 -15.98 -5.48 4.49
C LYS A 24 -15.36 -6.72 5.18
N SER A 25 -14.14 -6.59 5.69
CA SER A 25 -13.36 -7.67 6.31
C SER A 25 -13.80 -7.95 7.76
N TYR A 26 -15.02 -8.46 7.92
CA TYR A 26 -15.51 -9.01 9.21
C TYR A 26 -15.26 -10.52 9.32
N LYS A 27 -15.26 -11.24 8.18
CA LYS A 27 -15.08 -12.72 8.12
C LYS A 27 -13.66 -13.19 7.82
N ARG A 28 -12.81 -12.37 7.19
CA ARG A 28 -11.44 -12.75 6.78
C ARG A 28 -10.48 -11.58 6.98
N PRO A 29 -9.86 -11.44 8.16
CA PRO A 29 -9.10 -10.25 8.56
C PRO A 29 -7.90 -9.95 7.65
N PHE A 30 -7.32 -10.96 7.00
CA PHE A 30 -6.12 -10.83 6.17
C PHE A 30 -6.36 -10.20 4.79
N ILE A 31 -7.61 -10.14 4.30
CA ILE A 31 -7.88 -9.66 2.93
C ILE A 31 -7.54 -8.18 2.76
N LYS A 32 -7.70 -7.38 3.82
CA LYS A 32 -7.41 -5.95 3.80
C LYS A 32 -5.90 -5.65 3.68
N ASP A 33 -5.04 -6.62 3.96
CA ASP A 33 -3.58 -6.46 3.92
C ASP A 33 -3.01 -6.79 2.53
N ILE A 34 -3.80 -7.48 1.67
CA ILE A 34 -3.41 -7.89 0.32
C ILE A 34 -2.89 -6.72 -0.54
N PRO A 35 -3.56 -5.54 -0.60
CA PRO A 35 -3.07 -4.45 -1.44
C PRO A 35 -1.70 -3.92 -1.00
N ALA A 36 -1.47 -3.81 0.31
CA ALA A 36 -0.18 -3.38 0.85
C ALA A 36 0.93 -4.40 0.53
N LEU A 37 0.62 -5.70 0.63
CA LEU A 37 1.57 -6.78 0.36
C LEU A 37 1.92 -6.86 -1.13
N ILE A 38 0.95 -6.66 -2.03
CA ILE A 38 1.19 -6.57 -3.48
C ILE A 38 2.13 -5.40 -3.79
N LEU A 39 1.87 -4.21 -3.23
CA LEU A 39 2.73 -3.05 -3.42
C LEU A 39 4.15 -3.29 -2.92
N PHE A 40 4.29 -3.97 -1.78
CA PHE A 40 5.60 -4.31 -1.22
C PHE A 40 6.40 -5.24 -2.14
N ILE A 41 5.77 -6.30 -2.66
CA ILE A 41 6.41 -7.22 -3.62
C ILE A 41 6.81 -6.48 -4.90
N LEU A 42 5.91 -5.62 -5.41
CA LEU A 42 6.19 -4.82 -6.60
C LEU A 42 7.30 -3.78 -6.38
N ALA A 43 7.47 -3.26 -5.16
CA ALA A 43 8.58 -2.36 -4.80
C ALA A 43 9.91 -3.12 -4.64
N PHE A 44 9.87 -4.38 -4.21
CA PHE A 44 11.05 -5.18 -3.96
C PHE A 44 11.83 -5.50 -5.25
N ILE A 45 11.14 -5.86 -6.32
CA ILE A 45 11.74 -6.18 -7.62
C ILE A 45 12.64 -5.04 -8.16
N PRO A 46 12.15 -3.80 -8.34
CA PRO A 46 12.97 -2.69 -8.81
C PRO A 46 14.04 -2.27 -7.78
N SER A 47 13.81 -2.49 -6.47
CA SER A 47 14.84 -2.26 -5.46
C SER A 47 16.04 -3.19 -5.65
N VAL A 48 15.80 -4.48 -5.88
CA VAL A 48 16.87 -5.46 -6.18
C VAL A 48 17.60 -5.07 -7.46
N ILE A 49 16.87 -4.72 -8.53
CA ILE A 49 17.48 -4.30 -9.80
C ILE A 49 18.33 -3.03 -9.61
N PHE A 50 17.87 -2.06 -8.82
CA PHE A 50 18.63 -0.86 -8.49
C PHE A 50 19.96 -1.19 -7.80
N VAL A 51 19.98 -2.14 -6.84
CA VAL A 51 21.21 -2.53 -6.14
C VAL A 51 22.27 -3.07 -7.11
N PHE A 52 21.87 -3.79 -8.16
CA PHE A 52 22.82 -4.38 -9.12
C PHE A 52 23.20 -3.43 -10.26
N ASN A 53 22.24 -2.65 -10.77
CA ASN A 53 22.44 -1.85 -11.99
C ASN A 53 22.60 -0.34 -11.71
N ASN A 54 22.42 0.09 -10.46
CA ASN A 54 22.49 1.48 -10.00
C ASN A 54 21.61 2.45 -10.82
N GLY A 55 20.50 1.94 -11.35
CA GLY A 55 19.60 2.69 -12.22
C GLY A 55 18.67 3.63 -11.46
N MET A 56 18.74 4.93 -11.76
CA MET A 56 17.90 5.94 -11.09
C MET A 56 16.40 5.75 -11.34
N GLY A 57 16.02 5.16 -12.48
CA GLY A 57 14.60 4.91 -12.81
C GLY A 57 13.99 3.87 -11.88
N GLU A 58 14.73 2.80 -11.63
CA GLU A 58 14.38 1.69 -10.75
C GLU A 58 14.31 2.16 -9.30
N LEU A 59 15.25 3.01 -8.89
CA LEU A 59 15.21 3.66 -7.57
C LEU A 59 13.93 4.49 -7.38
N MET A 60 13.57 5.32 -8.37
CA MET A 60 12.35 6.13 -8.28
C MET A 60 11.09 5.28 -8.18
N ILE A 61 11.01 4.19 -8.95
CA ILE A 61 9.88 3.26 -8.90
C ILE A 61 9.82 2.54 -7.54
N ALA A 62 10.96 2.06 -7.03
CA ALA A 62 11.06 1.39 -5.74
C ALA A 62 10.65 2.31 -4.58
N ILE A 63 11.12 3.56 -4.56
CA ILE A 63 10.75 4.55 -3.55
C ILE A 63 9.25 4.86 -3.61
N PHE A 64 8.70 5.05 -4.82
CA PHE A 64 7.28 5.36 -4.97
C PHE A 64 6.40 4.20 -4.47
N LEU A 65 6.64 2.98 -4.96
CA LEU A 65 5.86 1.80 -4.58
C LEU A 65 6.06 1.44 -3.10
N GLY A 66 7.27 1.62 -2.57
CA GLY A 66 7.57 1.43 -1.16
C GLY A 66 6.81 2.43 -0.28
N SER A 67 6.79 3.71 -0.67
CA SER A 67 6.00 4.75 0.01
C SER A 67 4.51 4.44 -0.05
N ALA A 68 4.02 3.92 -1.18
CA ALA A 68 2.65 3.44 -1.34
C ALA A 68 2.30 2.31 -0.37
N ALA A 69 3.18 1.32 -0.25
CA ALA A 69 3.00 0.21 0.70
C ALA A 69 2.95 0.71 2.15
N ILE A 70 3.88 1.62 2.52
CA ILE A 70 3.93 2.23 3.85
C ILE A 70 2.64 3.01 4.15
N ALA A 71 2.16 3.83 3.22
CA ALA A 71 0.91 4.59 3.39
C ALA A 71 -0.30 3.66 3.60
N ASN A 72 -0.38 2.54 2.86
CA ASN A 72 -1.43 1.54 3.04
C ASN A 72 -1.35 0.87 4.41
N PHE A 73 -0.15 0.56 4.89
CA PHE A 73 0.06 0.01 6.23
C PHE A 73 -0.40 0.98 7.33
N PHE A 74 -0.05 2.26 7.23
CA PHE A 74 -0.53 3.28 8.18
C PHE A 74 -2.04 3.44 8.14
N LEU A 75 -2.67 3.40 6.97
CA LEU A 75 -4.12 3.41 6.85
C LEU A 75 -4.76 2.23 7.59
N LEU A 76 -4.20 1.04 7.46
CA LEU A 76 -4.68 -0.15 8.17
C LEU A 76 -4.54 -0.02 9.70
N LEU A 77 -3.43 0.54 10.19
CA LEU A 77 -3.23 0.84 11.61
C LEU A 77 -4.25 1.86 12.11
N ALA A 78 -4.44 2.97 11.40
CA ALA A 78 -5.42 3.99 11.76
C ALA A 78 -6.84 3.41 11.84
N LEU A 79 -7.25 2.62 10.85
CA LEU A 79 -8.55 1.95 10.86
C LEU A 79 -8.69 0.95 12.02
N LYS A 80 -7.61 0.26 12.41
CA LYS A 80 -7.60 -0.63 13.58
C LYS A 80 -7.80 0.16 14.88
N VAL A 81 -7.09 1.27 15.05
CA VAL A 81 -7.21 2.15 16.23
C VAL A 81 -8.62 2.72 16.35
N VAL A 82 -9.16 3.28 15.27
CA VAL A 82 -10.54 3.83 15.25
C VAL A 82 -11.56 2.78 15.65
N ARG A 83 -11.45 1.54 15.15
CA ARG A 83 -12.33 0.44 15.55
C ARG A 83 -12.22 0.08 17.03
N MET A 84 -11.02 0.04 17.57
CA MET A 84 -10.82 -0.24 19.00
C MET A 84 -11.45 0.84 19.88
N ILE A 85 -11.34 2.11 19.48
CA ILE A 85 -11.97 3.24 20.21
C ILE A 85 -13.50 3.12 20.14
N VAL A 86 -14.06 2.93 18.94
CA VAL A 86 -15.52 2.79 18.75
C VAL A 86 -16.09 1.58 19.49
N ALA A 87 -15.36 0.47 19.53
CA ALA A 87 -15.78 -0.74 20.24
C ALA A 87 -15.71 -0.60 21.78
N LYS A 88 -14.85 0.29 22.31
CA LYS A 88 -14.77 0.58 23.75
C LYS A 88 -15.80 1.62 24.23
N GLY A 89 -16.33 2.43 23.32
CA GLY A 89 -17.35 3.44 23.62
C GLY A 89 -18.80 2.94 23.53
N LYS A 90 -18.98 1.67 23.15
CA LYS A 90 -20.25 0.92 23.27
C LYS A 90 -20.12 -0.08 24.41
#